data_AF-A0A1Z3LW25-F1
#
_entry.id   AF-A0A1Z3LW25-F1
#
_cell.length_a   1.000
_cell.length_b   1.000
_cell.length_c   1.000
_cell.angle_alpha   90.00
_cell.angle_beta   90.00
_cell.angle_gamma   90.00
#
_symmetry.space_group_name_H-M   'P 1'
#
loop_
_entity.id
_entity.type
_entity.pdbx_description
1 polymer ?
#
loop_
_entity_poly.entity_id
_entity_poly.type
_entity_poly.pdbx_seq_one_letter_code
_entity_poly.pdbx_strand_id
1 'polypeptide(L)'
;MSYDLLVFEPAAVPVERAAFQAWYDAFMRWDGAWDYNDPAVCSPALQRWEAGVRRRFWALNGPHASRTGPWFRPSDSADITCAPSAIYAGFAWSRADVAQELALTLAKRHGVGFYNVSGDGSVWRPDI
;
A
#
# COMPACT_ATOMS: atom_id res chain seq x y z
N MET A 1 7.07 -11.72 -10.37
CA MET A 1 7.36 -10.41 -9.78
C MET A 1 6.07 -9.62 -9.70
N SER A 2 5.84 -8.89 -8.62
CA SER A 2 4.71 -7.97 -8.42
C SER A 2 5.09 -6.55 -8.83
N TYR A 3 4.08 -5.71 -9.06
CA TYR A 3 4.20 -4.25 -9.14
C TYR A 3 3.81 -3.70 -7.78
N ASP A 4 4.78 -3.16 -7.07
CA ASP A 4 4.67 -2.82 -5.66
C ASP A 4 4.52 -1.32 -5.47
N LEU A 5 3.64 -0.96 -4.55
CA LEU A 5 3.31 0.40 -4.15
C LEU A 5 3.33 0.50 -2.63
N LEU A 6 3.68 1.67 -2.12
CA LEU A 6 3.64 1.97 -0.69
C LEU A 6 2.79 3.21 -0.45
N VAL A 7 1.93 3.18 0.56
CA VAL A 7 1.30 4.38 1.12
C VAL A 7 1.64 4.53 2.59
N PHE A 8 1.74 5.76 3.08
CA PHE A 8 2.29 6.00 4.41
C PHE A 8 1.69 7.22 5.09
N GLU A 9 1.77 7.26 6.42
CA GLU A 9 1.41 8.43 7.22
C GLU A 9 2.42 9.57 7.01
N PRO A 10 2.04 10.72 6.40
CA PRO A 10 3.00 11.76 6.04
C PRO A 10 3.80 12.31 7.22
N ALA A 11 3.16 12.38 8.39
CA ALA A 11 3.78 12.88 9.62
C ALA A 11 4.75 11.89 10.28
N ALA A 12 4.67 10.60 9.92
CA ALA A 12 5.52 9.55 10.47
C ALA A 12 6.75 9.22 9.59
N VAL A 13 6.88 9.88 8.42
CA VAL A 13 7.87 9.51 7.41
C VAL A 13 8.74 10.70 7.01
N PRO A 14 10.10 10.58 7.05
CA PRO A 14 11.02 11.67 6.71
C PRO A 14 10.79 12.25 5.32
N VAL A 15 10.92 13.57 5.15
CA VAL A 15 10.74 14.27 3.87
C VAL A 15 12.02 14.28 3.03
N GLU A 16 13.18 14.39 3.68
CA GLU A 16 14.47 14.35 3.00
C GLU A 16 14.69 12.97 2.35
N ARG A 17 15.23 12.95 1.12
CA ARG A 17 15.29 11.75 0.28
C ARG A 17 16.11 10.62 0.89
N ALA A 18 17.30 10.91 1.40
CA ALA A 18 18.16 9.89 1.99
C ALA A 18 17.53 9.31 3.28
N ALA A 19 16.93 10.16 4.11
CA ALA A 19 16.20 9.75 5.29
C ALA A 19 14.95 8.93 4.96
N PHE A 20 14.22 9.29 3.89
CA PHE A 20 13.09 8.51 3.38
C PHE A 20 13.53 7.12 2.94
N GLN A 21 14.63 7.02 2.18
CA GLN A 21 15.15 5.74 1.73
C GLN A 21 15.60 4.87 2.91
N ALA A 22 16.31 5.44 3.88
CA ALA A 22 16.74 4.73 5.07
C ALA A 22 15.54 4.23 5.91
N TRP A 23 14.48 5.03 6.00
CA TRP A 23 13.22 4.63 6.63
C TRP A 23 12.54 3.49 5.86
N TYR A 24 12.47 3.58 4.53
CA TYR A 24 11.90 2.54 3.69
C TYR A 24 12.68 1.21 3.80
N ASP A 25 14.01 1.26 3.77
CA ASP A 25 14.86 0.08 3.92
C ASP A 25 14.69 -0.57 5.29
N ALA A 26 14.46 0.21 6.35
CA ALA A 26 14.13 -0.30 7.68
C ALA A 26 12.71 -0.91 7.72
N PHE A 27 11.73 -0.25 7.11
CA PHE A 27 10.37 -0.75 6.97
C PHE A 27 10.34 -2.13 6.26
N MET A 28 11.15 -2.30 5.21
CA MET A 28 11.24 -3.53 4.43
C MET A 28 11.92 -4.71 5.15
N ARG A 29 12.38 -4.54 6.40
CA ARG A 29 12.86 -5.66 7.23
C ARG A 29 11.74 -6.42 7.94
N TRP A 30 10.57 -5.79 8.09
CA TRP A 30 9.36 -6.41 8.64
C TRP A 30 9.56 -6.92 10.08
N ASP A 31 10.37 -6.21 10.87
CA ASP A 31 10.73 -6.56 12.26
C ASP A 31 9.61 -6.26 13.28
N GLY A 32 8.42 -5.88 12.83
CA GLY A 32 7.28 -5.54 13.69
C GLY A 32 6.66 -6.77 14.35
N ALA A 33 6.18 -6.62 15.59
CA ALA A 33 5.53 -7.69 16.35
C ALA A 33 4.02 -7.83 16.07
N TRP A 34 3.51 -7.21 15.01
CA TRP A 34 2.10 -7.16 14.66
C TRP A 34 1.76 -8.11 13.50
N ASP A 35 0.48 -8.49 13.39
CA ASP A 35 0.00 -9.23 12.22
C ASP A 35 -0.11 -8.27 11.03
N TYR A 36 0.84 -8.40 10.12
CA TYR A 36 0.89 -7.62 8.88
C TYR A 36 -0.31 -7.84 7.95
N ASN A 37 -1.14 -8.86 8.19
CA ASN A 37 -2.36 -9.10 7.42
C ASN A 37 -3.61 -8.49 8.08
N ASP A 38 -3.50 -7.94 9.28
CA ASP A 38 -4.64 -7.32 9.98
C ASP A 38 -4.71 -5.81 9.67
N PRO A 39 -5.74 -5.35 8.92
CA PRO A 39 -5.91 -3.93 8.63
C PRO A 39 -6.11 -3.08 9.89
N ALA A 40 -6.53 -3.66 11.03
CA ALA A 40 -6.68 -2.93 12.28
C ALA A 40 -5.34 -2.43 12.86
N VAL A 41 -4.20 -2.95 12.39
CA VAL A 41 -2.85 -2.47 12.76
C VAL A 41 -2.57 -1.08 12.21
N CYS A 42 -3.10 -0.75 11.04
CA CYS A 42 -2.87 0.54 10.38
C CYS A 42 -3.65 1.69 11.03
N SER A 43 -3.21 2.91 10.77
CA SER A 43 -3.97 4.12 11.09
C SER A 43 -5.38 4.13 10.45
N PRO A 44 -6.33 4.93 10.96
CA PRO A 44 -7.65 5.07 10.33
C PRO A 44 -7.61 5.59 8.88
N ALA A 45 -6.62 6.41 8.50
CA ALA A 45 -6.51 6.91 7.13
C ALA A 45 -6.03 5.82 6.16
N LEU A 46 -5.06 5.02 6.59
CA LEU A 46 -4.57 3.86 5.87
C LEU A 46 -5.63 2.76 5.75
N GLN A 47 -6.42 2.51 6.80
CA GLN A 47 -7.58 1.59 6.73
C GLN A 47 -8.61 2.02 5.68
N ARG A 48 -8.89 3.33 5.56
CA ARG A 48 -9.79 3.84 4.52
C ARG A 48 -9.21 3.66 3.12
N TRP A 49 -7.90 3.87 2.97
CA TRP A 49 -7.19 3.60 1.72
C TRP A 49 -7.28 2.12 1.32
N GLU A 50 -7.00 1.21 2.24
CA GLU A 50 -7.10 -0.25 2.06
C GLU A 50 -8.51 -0.66 1.60
N ALA A 51 -9.52 -0.16 2.29
CA ALA A 51 -10.91 -0.42 1.94
C ALA A 51 -11.27 0.12 0.55
N GLY A 52 -10.64 1.21 0.11
CA GLY A 52 -10.75 1.75 -1.24
C GLY A 52 -10.14 0.83 -2.30
N VAL A 53 -8.94 0.30 -2.06
CA VAL A 53 -8.26 -0.65 -2.96
C VAL A 53 -9.09 -1.91 -3.16
N ARG A 54 -9.64 -2.45 -2.06
CA ARG A 54 -10.49 -3.66 -2.09
C ARG A 54 -11.78 -3.53 -2.90
N ARG A 55 -12.22 -2.32 -3.22
CA ARG A 55 -13.37 -2.12 -4.12
C ARG A 55 -13.02 -2.46 -5.57
N ARG A 56 -11.74 -2.48 -5.94
CA ARG A 56 -11.27 -2.76 -7.30
C ARG A 56 -10.46 -4.05 -7.43
N PHE A 57 -9.69 -4.38 -6.39
CA PHE A 57 -8.83 -5.56 -6.34
C PHE A 57 -9.28 -6.50 -5.24
N TRP A 58 -9.26 -7.81 -5.50
CA TRP A 58 -9.49 -8.83 -4.48
C TRP A 58 -8.29 -8.89 -3.54
N ALA A 59 -8.53 -8.74 -2.23
CA ALA A 59 -7.48 -9.01 -1.25
C ALA A 59 -7.07 -10.49 -1.32
N LEU A 60 -5.76 -10.75 -1.37
CA LEU A 60 -5.20 -12.10 -1.34
C LEU A 60 -5.04 -12.61 0.10
N ASN A 61 -4.87 -11.69 1.04
CA ASN A 61 -4.49 -11.95 2.41
C ASN A 61 -5.39 -11.17 3.40
N GLY A 62 -5.22 -11.47 4.69
CA GLY A 62 -5.96 -10.83 5.77
C GLY A 62 -7.41 -11.26 5.92
N PRO A 63 -8.14 -10.65 6.87
CA PRO A 63 -9.53 -11.00 7.19
C PRO A 63 -10.51 -10.67 6.05
N HIS A 64 -10.07 -9.92 5.04
CA HIS A 64 -10.85 -9.54 3.87
C HIS A 64 -10.50 -10.33 2.61
N ALA A 65 -9.66 -11.36 2.72
CA ALA A 65 -9.23 -12.18 1.60
C ALA A 65 -10.42 -12.78 0.83
N SER A 66 -10.42 -12.63 -0.49
CA SER A 66 -11.45 -13.21 -1.36
C SER A 66 -11.14 -14.66 -1.65
N ARG A 67 -12.08 -15.57 -1.34
CA ARG A 67 -11.90 -17.02 -1.54
C ARG A 67 -12.05 -17.45 -3.00
N THR A 68 -12.76 -16.67 -3.82
CA THR A 68 -13.14 -17.05 -5.19
C THR A 68 -12.65 -16.06 -6.24
N GLY A 69 -12.59 -14.76 -5.92
CA GLY A 69 -12.20 -13.70 -6.87
C GLY A 69 -10.87 -13.95 -7.59
N PRO A 70 -9.77 -14.27 -6.85
CA PRO A 70 -8.46 -14.55 -7.45
C PRO A 70 -8.45 -15.74 -8.42
N TRP A 71 -9.38 -16.70 -8.29
CA TRP A 71 -9.47 -17.82 -9.24
C TRP A 71 -10.05 -17.41 -10.60
N PHE A 72 -10.96 -16.43 -10.62
CA PHE A 72 -11.57 -15.95 -11.86
C PHE A 72 -10.74 -14.87 -12.54
N ARG A 73 -10.19 -13.95 -11.75
CA ARG A 73 -9.34 -12.84 -12.24
C ARG A 73 -8.13 -12.67 -11.34
N PRO A 74 -7.10 -13.54 -11.47
CA PRO A 74 -5.92 -13.49 -10.61
C PRO A 74 -5.20 -12.15 -10.67
N SER A 75 -5.10 -11.54 -11.86
CA SER A 75 -4.50 -10.23 -12.04
C SER A 75 -5.28 -9.09 -11.36
N ASP A 76 -6.56 -9.27 -11.03
CA ASP A 76 -7.38 -8.29 -10.30
C ASP A 76 -7.30 -8.53 -8.79
N SER A 77 -6.14 -8.94 -8.29
CA SER A 77 -5.90 -9.18 -6.87
C SER A 77 -4.77 -8.29 -6.35
N ALA A 78 -4.77 -8.04 -5.04
CA ALA A 78 -3.74 -7.30 -4.33
C ALA A 78 -3.32 -8.06 -3.07
N ASP A 79 -2.01 -8.17 -2.85
CA ASP A 79 -1.43 -8.59 -1.57
C ASP A 79 -1.18 -7.32 -0.75
N ILE A 80 -1.77 -7.22 0.45
CA ILE A 80 -1.80 -5.98 1.23
C ILE A 80 -1.20 -6.22 2.61
N THR A 81 -0.05 -5.62 2.86
CA THR A 81 0.66 -5.65 4.14
C THR A 81 0.42 -4.36 4.91
N CYS A 82 -0.08 -4.48 6.13
CA CYS A 82 -0.47 -3.41 7.02
C CYS A 82 0.53 -3.23 8.17
N ALA A 83 1.07 -2.03 8.33
CA ALA A 83 1.87 -1.61 9.48
C ALA A 83 1.31 -0.31 10.07
N PRO A 84 1.66 0.07 11.31
CA PRO A 84 1.06 1.22 11.98
C PRO A 84 1.07 2.53 11.18
N SER A 85 2.15 2.78 10.44
CA SER A 85 2.35 4.02 9.68
C SER A 85 2.46 3.83 8.16
N ALA A 86 2.26 2.61 7.64
CA ALA A 86 2.35 2.37 6.20
C ALA A 86 1.59 1.11 5.76
N ILE A 87 1.16 1.10 4.50
CA ILE A 87 0.69 -0.08 3.79
C ILE A 87 1.61 -0.33 2.61
N TYR A 88 2.08 -1.57 2.48
CA TYR A 88 2.75 -2.07 1.28
C TYR A 88 1.77 -2.94 0.51
N ALA A 89 1.61 -2.68 -0.79
CA ALA A 89 0.66 -3.40 -1.62
C ALA A 89 1.30 -3.89 -2.92
N GLY A 90 1.19 -5.20 -3.17
CA GLY A 90 1.67 -5.86 -4.37
C GLY A 90 0.53 -6.17 -5.34
N PHE A 91 0.71 -5.77 -6.60
CA PHE A 91 -0.25 -6.00 -7.68
C PHE A 91 0.39 -6.80 -8.84
N ALA A 92 -0.43 -7.32 -9.75
CA ALA A 92 0.10 -7.88 -11.00
C ALA A 92 0.63 -6.75 -11.92
N TRP A 93 1.78 -6.94 -12.56
CA TRP A 93 2.34 -5.97 -13.53
C TRP A 93 1.36 -5.60 -14.65
N SER A 94 0.54 -6.55 -15.11
CA SER A 94 -0.53 -6.31 -16.09
C SER A 94 -1.61 -5.30 -15.63
N ARG A 95 -1.58 -4.91 -14.35
CA ARG A 95 -2.47 -3.92 -13.73
C ARG A 95 -1.72 -2.71 -13.17
N ALA A 96 -0.43 -2.55 -13.45
CA ALA A 96 0.41 -1.47 -12.90
C ALA A 96 -0.25 -0.08 -13.03
N ASP A 97 -0.67 0.31 -14.24
CA ASP A 97 -1.29 1.62 -14.49
C ASP A 97 -2.56 1.82 -13.65
N VAL A 98 -3.44 0.80 -13.63
CA VAL A 98 -4.70 0.83 -12.87
C VAL A 98 -4.44 0.89 -11.36
N ALA A 99 -3.46 0.14 -10.88
CA ALA A 99 -3.08 0.10 -9.48
C ALA A 99 -2.46 1.42 -9.03
N GLN A 100 -1.53 1.97 -9.81
CA GLN A 100 -0.87 3.25 -9.55
C GLN A 100 -1.88 4.40 -9.51
N GLU A 101 -2.74 4.51 -10.52
CA GLU A 101 -3.76 5.56 -10.60
C GLU A 101 -4.72 5.50 -9.41
N LEU A 102 -5.23 4.29 -9.09
CA LEU A 102 -6.12 4.09 -7.95
C LEU A 102 -5.43 4.41 -6.63
N ALA A 103 -4.24 3.89 -6.41
CA ALA A 103 -3.46 4.07 -5.19
C ALA A 103 -3.20 5.56 -4.92
N LEU A 104 -2.73 6.30 -5.93
CA LEU A 104 -2.48 7.73 -5.81
C LEU A 104 -3.78 8.53 -5.61
N THR A 105 -4.86 8.16 -6.28
CA THR A 105 -6.19 8.80 -6.10
C THR A 105 -6.71 8.63 -4.69
N LEU A 106 -6.60 7.42 -4.13
CA LEU A 106 -6.99 7.13 -2.75
C LEU A 106 -6.06 7.81 -1.75
N ALA A 107 -4.76 7.88 -2.04
CA ALA A 107 -3.79 8.56 -1.20
C ALA A 107 -4.15 10.05 -1.06
N LYS A 108 -4.42 10.72 -2.19
CA LYS A 108 -4.95 12.09 -2.24
C LYS A 108 -6.25 12.25 -1.47
N ARG A 109 -7.20 11.33 -1.65
CA ARG A 109 -8.52 11.37 -0.98
C ARG A 109 -8.42 11.26 0.54
N HIS A 110 -7.47 10.47 1.04
CA HIS A 110 -7.38 10.13 2.46
C HIS A 110 -6.26 10.84 3.21
N GLY A 111 -5.47 11.67 2.52
CA GLY A 111 -4.41 12.47 3.13
C GLY A 111 -3.19 11.63 3.55
N VAL A 112 -2.91 10.53 2.85
CA VAL A 112 -1.72 9.68 3.11
C VAL A 112 -0.70 9.88 2.00
N GLY A 113 0.59 9.72 2.30
CA GLY A 113 1.66 9.74 1.30
C GLY A 113 1.60 8.52 0.38
N PHE A 114 2.24 8.63 -0.79
CA PHE A 114 2.32 7.58 -1.80
C PHE A 114 3.75 7.46 -2.32
N TYR A 115 4.21 6.24 -2.56
CA TYR A 115 5.52 5.93 -3.12
C TYR A 115 5.40 4.81 -4.17
N ASN A 116 5.87 5.09 -5.39
CA ASN A 116 5.90 4.15 -6.50
C ASN A 116 7.17 3.28 -6.45
N VAL A 117 7.13 2.20 -5.66
CA VAL A 117 8.28 1.33 -5.38
C VAL A 117 8.81 0.66 -6.64
N SER A 118 7.93 0.02 -7.43
CA SER A 118 8.34 -0.70 -8.65
C SER A 118 8.50 0.19 -9.88
N GLY A 119 7.96 1.41 -9.87
CA GLY A 119 8.01 2.35 -10.98
C GLY A 119 9.24 3.24 -10.96
N ASP A 120 9.02 4.54 -11.09
CA ASP A 120 10.06 5.57 -11.18
C ASP A 120 10.62 6.04 -9.82
N GLY A 121 10.16 5.45 -8.72
CA GLY A 121 10.51 5.88 -7.37
C GLY A 121 9.91 7.24 -6.98
N SER A 122 8.87 7.71 -7.69
CA SER A 122 8.17 8.94 -7.34
C SER A 122 7.50 8.84 -5.97
N VAL A 123 7.63 9.92 -5.19
CA VAL A 123 6.97 10.07 -3.89
C VAL A 123 6.02 11.26 -3.99
N TRP A 124 4.76 11.03 -3.64
CA TRP A 124 3.76 12.09 -3.47
C TRP A 124 3.40 12.25 -2.00
N ARG A 125 3.16 13.49 -1.57
CA ARG A 125 2.73 13.84 -0.21
C ARG A 125 1.58 14.85 -0.30
N PRO A 126 0.61 14.82 0.63
CA PRO A 126 -0.37 15.89 0.75
C PRO A 126 0.31 17.20 1.16
N ASP A 127 -0.25 18.32 0.72
CA ASP A 127 0.09 19.63 1.26
C ASP A 127 -0.45 19.69 2.70
N ILE A 128 0.45 19.86 3.67
CA ILE A 128 0.16 19.88 5.12
C ILE A 128 0.20 21.31 5.65
#